data_AF-A0A3C0FXQ8-F1
#
_entry.id   AF-A0A3C0FXQ8-F1
#
_cell.length_a   1.000
_cell.length_b   1.000
_cell.length_c   1.000
_cell.angle_alpha   90.00
_cell.angle_beta   90.00
_cell.angle_gamma   90.00
#
_symmetry.space_group_name_H-M   'P 1'
#
loop_
_entity.id
_entity.type
_entity.pdbx_description
1 polymer ?
#
loop_
_entity_poly.entity_id
_entity_poly.type
_entity_poly.pdbx_seq_one_letter_code
_entity_poly.pdbx_strand_id
1 'polypeptide(L)'
;MLRFIPILTIVLMIGPVSAGLIGTILPAFGILPALGGTTPSLDPWHSLMAQPGMGASIRLSLVNGLIATFVSVAIVMLFCAAWQGTRIFHALQRILSPILSVPHATAAFGLAFLIAPSGWFVRVVAQFTGWDRPPDVAIIHDPWGIALIAGLVAKEIPFLFLMTLSALPQADTDRTAQVTASLGYGRITGWFKATLPRIYPQIRLPILAVLAYSTSVVDVAIILAPTTPAPLAVRILGWLSDPDLAMRFMASSAAVLQLLIVIAAMAIWIAGERLVASVGARWAVDGHRFKQDGAVRGVLAVMALVAAGTVVLGLVVLLVWSVAGFWAFPDLLPRGFSLRLWARELDAIGNSLTTTLLIGIPAVVIAVSLVLACLENEVRTGKVAGRRAMFLIYLPLLVPQISFMFGLQVFFSLIGLERTLVSVVLGHLVFVAPYVFLSLSEPFRALDPRYGQTALCLGA
;
A
#
# COMPACT_ATOMS: atom_id res chain seq x y z
N MET A 1 16.41 -7.28 30.82
CA MET A 1 15.37 -6.36 30.32
C MET A 1 14.90 -6.72 28.91
N LEU A 2 15.78 -7.08 27.96
CA LEU A 2 15.42 -7.45 26.58
C LEU A 2 14.43 -8.62 26.42
N ARG A 3 14.36 -9.55 27.39
CA ARG A 3 13.47 -10.73 27.35
C ARG A 3 11.97 -10.39 27.22
N PHE A 4 11.52 -9.25 27.73
CA PHE A 4 10.11 -8.86 27.69
C PHE A 4 9.73 -7.97 26.49
N ILE A 5 10.73 -7.47 25.75
CA ILE A 5 10.49 -6.53 24.65
C ILE A 5 9.66 -7.13 23.51
N PRO A 6 9.85 -8.41 23.09
CA PRO A 6 8.98 -9.01 22.08
C PRO A 6 7.51 -9.07 22.52
N ILE A 7 7.25 -9.36 23.80
CA ILE A 7 5.88 -9.40 24.34
C ILE A 7 5.28 -7.99 24.35
N LEU A 8 6.04 -7.00 24.85
CA LEU A 8 5.61 -5.60 24.84
C LEU A 8 5.28 -5.13 23.42
N THR A 9 6.12 -5.47 22.45
CA THR A 9 5.92 -5.11 21.03
C THR A 9 4.65 -5.74 20.49
N ILE A 10 4.40 -7.02 20.76
CA ILE A 10 3.16 -7.70 20.35
C ILE A 10 1.94 -7.05 21.01
N VAL A 11 1.99 -6.74 22.30
CA VAL A 11 0.88 -6.09 23.02
C VAL A 11 0.60 -4.69 22.47
N LEU A 12 1.65 -3.90 22.20
CA LEU A 12 1.50 -2.56 21.61
C LEU A 12 0.95 -2.61 20.18
N MET A 13 1.22 -3.69 19.42
CA MET A 13 0.71 -3.84 18.05
C MET A 13 -0.72 -4.39 18.03
N ILE A 14 -0.97 -5.47 18.76
CA ILE A 14 -2.24 -6.20 18.72
C ILE A 14 -3.27 -5.62 19.66
N GLY A 15 -2.87 -5.05 20.80
CA GLY A 15 -3.78 -4.46 21.77
C GLY A 15 -4.70 -3.41 21.15
N PRO A 16 -4.16 -2.35 20.52
CA PRO A 16 -4.98 -1.33 19.85
C PRO A 16 -5.85 -1.87 18.72
N VAL A 17 -5.32 -2.78 17.89
CA VAL A 17 -6.09 -3.40 16.80
C VAL A 17 -7.24 -4.25 17.34
N SER A 18 -7.00 -5.02 18.40
CA SER A 18 -8.02 -5.86 19.03
C SER A 18 -9.09 -5.02 19.72
N ALA A 19 -8.68 -3.99 20.47
CA ALA A 19 -9.61 -3.03 21.06
C ALA A 19 -10.45 -2.32 19.99
N GLY A 20 -9.81 -1.92 18.88
CA GLY A 20 -10.50 -1.30 17.75
C GLY A 20 -11.46 -2.22 17.03
N LEU A 21 -11.10 -3.48 16.83
CA LEU A 21 -11.98 -4.48 16.24
C LEU A 21 -13.16 -4.79 17.17
N ILE A 22 -12.94 -4.97 18.47
CA ILE A 22 -14.02 -5.17 19.45
C ILE A 22 -14.96 -3.96 19.45
N GLY A 23 -14.41 -2.74 19.51
CA GLY A 23 -15.17 -1.50 19.49
C GLY A 23 -15.87 -1.20 18.15
N THR A 24 -15.64 -2.00 17.12
CA THR A 24 -16.34 -1.91 15.82
C THR A 24 -17.31 -3.08 15.62
N ILE A 25 -16.94 -4.29 16.07
CA ILE A 25 -17.81 -5.47 15.98
C ILE A 25 -19.00 -5.33 16.92
N LEU A 26 -18.81 -4.86 18.17
CA LEU A 26 -19.93 -4.71 19.10
C LEU A 26 -21.02 -3.76 18.57
N PRO A 27 -20.72 -2.54 18.10
CA PRO A 27 -21.75 -1.65 17.54
C PRO A 27 -22.34 -2.16 16.22
N ALA A 28 -21.60 -2.95 15.44
CA ALA A 28 -22.17 -3.60 14.25
C ALA A 28 -23.34 -4.53 14.58
N PHE A 29 -23.40 -5.04 15.81
CA PHE A 29 -24.49 -5.86 16.32
C PHE A 29 -25.35 -5.12 17.37
N GLY A 30 -25.40 -3.78 17.33
CA GLY A 30 -26.28 -2.99 18.20
C GLY A 30 -25.74 -2.73 19.62
N ILE A 31 -24.54 -3.22 19.95
CA ILE A 31 -23.96 -3.09 21.30
C ILE A 31 -22.98 -1.91 21.32
N LEU A 32 -23.46 -0.76 21.77
CA LEU A 32 -22.66 0.41 22.10
C LEU A 32 -23.34 1.16 23.25
N PRO A 33 -23.04 0.81 24.52
CA PRO A 33 -23.72 1.38 25.69
C PRO A 33 -23.66 2.91 25.76
N ALA A 34 -22.57 3.50 25.27
CA ALA A 34 -22.38 4.96 25.21
C ALA A 34 -23.45 5.69 24.36
N LEU A 35 -24.07 4.98 23.40
CA LEU A 35 -25.15 5.50 22.55
C LEU A 35 -26.51 4.83 22.85
N GLY A 36 -26.64 4.15 23.99
CA GLY A 36 -27.87 3.48 24.40
C GLY A 36 -28.11 2.10 23.78
N GLY A 37 -27.20 1.59 22.95
CA GLY A 37 -27.28 0.24 22.38
C GLY A 37 -26.77 -0.81 23.37
N THR A 38 -27.66 -1.53 24.05
CA THR A 38 -27.30 -2.55 25.06
C THR A 38 -27.69 -3.97 24.67
N THR A 39 -28.58 -4.12 23.69
CA THR A 39 -29.08 -5.41 23.22
C THR A 39 -28.46 -5.78 21.88
N PRO A 40 -28.10 -7.07 21.68
CA PRO A 40 -27.70 -7.56 20.36
C PRO A 40 -28.84 -7.39 19.35
N SER A 41 -28.57 -6.77 18.19
CA SER A 41 -29.51 -6.59 17.08
C SER A 41 -28.82 -6.66 15.71
N LEU A 42 -29.58 -7.02 14.67
CA LEU A 42 -29.17 -6.99 13.26
C LEU A 42 -29.69 -5.74 12.51
N ASP A 43 -30.38 -4.82 13.19
CA ASP A 43 -30.90 -3.58 12.59
C ASP A 43 -29.81 -2.74 11.89
N PRO A 44 -28.57 -2.62 12.42
CA PRO A 44 -27.50 -1.90 11.72
C PRO A 44 -27.18 -2.52 10.35
N TRP A 45 -27.19 -3.85 10.24
CA TRP A 45 -26.96 -4.58 8.98
C TRP A 45 -28.11 -4.40 8.00
N HIS A 46 -29.36 -4.42 8.47
CA HIS A 46 -30.52 -4.13 7.63
C HIS A 46 -30.47 -2.70 7.07
N SER A 47 -30.14 -1.74 7.93
CA SER A 47 -29.96 -0.34 7.56
C SER A 47 -28.84 -0.16 6.52
N LEU A 48 -27.73 -0.90 6.69
CA LEU A 48 -26.62 -0.90 5.75
C LEU A 48 -27.02 -1.48 4.39
N MET A 49 -27.71 -2.62 4.36
CA MET A 49 -28.14 -3.26 3.11
C MET A 49 -29.23 -2.47 2.38
N ALA A 50 -30.01 -1.65 3.11
CA ALA A 50 -30.97 -0.74 2.53
C ALA A 50 -30.32 0.49 1.84
N GLN A 51 -29.04 0.76 2.09
CA GLN A 51 -28.35 1.89 1.48
C GLN A 51 -28.24 1.73 -0.05
N PRO A 52 -28.62 2.75 -0.84
CA PRO A 52 -28.49 2.71 -2.29
C PRO A 52 -27.06 2.44 -2.75
N GLY A 53 -26.92 1.66 -3.82
CA GLY A 53 -25.64 1.39 -4.47
C GLY A 53 -24.66 0.52 -3.67
N MET A 54 -25.11 -0.16 -2.61
CA MET A 54 -24.23 -0.99 -1.76
C MET A 54 -23.47 -2.06 -2.55
N GLY A 55 -24.16 -2.79 -3.43
CA GLY A 55 -23.54 -3.80 -4.27
C GLY A 55 -22.46 -3.25 -5.20
N ALA A 56 -22.65 -2.04 -5.73
CA ALA A 56 -21.64 -1.37 -6.55
C ALA A 56 -20.43 -0.91 -5.72
N SER A 57 -20.64 -0.39 -4.49
CA SER A 57 -19.54 -0.07 -3.56
C SER A 57 -18.70 -1.30 -3.18
N ILE A 58 -19.36 -2.44 -2.89
CA ILE A 58 -18.69 -3.71 -2.59
C ILE A 58 -17.90 -4.20 -3.81
N ARG A 59 -18.52 -4.20 -5.00
CA ARG A 59 -17.88 -4.60 -6.26
C ARG A 59 -16.65 -3.74 -6.55
N LEU A 60 -16.76 -2.42 -6.45
CA LEU A 60 -15.65 -1.49 -6.70
C LEU A 60 -14.49 -1.75 -5.75
N SER A 61 -14.75 -1.88 -4.44
CA SER A 61 -13.70 -2.19 -3.45
C SER A 61 -13.00 -3.52 -3.72
N LEU A 62 -13.77 -4.59 -4.01
CA LEU A 62 -13.20 -5.92 -4.22
C LEU A 62 -12.47 -6.03 -5.57
N VAL A 63 -13.14 -5.67 -6.66
CA VAL A 63 -12.64 -5.87 -8.03
C VAL A 63 -11.48 -4.93 -8.32
N ASN A 64 -11.58 -3.64 -7.98
CA ASN A 64 -10.52 -2.69 -8.29
C ASN A 64 -9.27 -2.99 -7.45
N GLY A 65 -9.44 -3.37 -6.19
CA GLY A 65 -8.33 -3.82 -5.34
C GLY A 65 -7.63 -5.07 -5.90
N LEU A 66 -8.40 -6.11 -6.28
CA LEU A 66 -7.84 -7.33 -6.88
C LEU A 66 -7.13 -7.06 -8.21
N ILE A 67 -7.73 -6.27 -9.11
CA ILE A 67 -7.12 -5.93 -10.40
C ILE A 67 -5.84 -5.12 -10.19
N ALA A 68 -5.87 -4.09 -9.35
CA ALA A 68 -4.70 -3.27 -9.07
C ALA A 68 -3.55 -4.13 -8.54
N THR A 69 -3.78 -4.94 -7.50
CA THR A 69 -2.75 -5.81 -6.94
C THR A 69 -2.23 -6.82 -7.98
N PHE A 70 -3.13 -7.45 -8.74
CA PHE A 70 -2.74 -8.42 -9.78
C PHE A 70 -1.84 -7.77 -10.85
N VAL A 71 -2.25 -6.61 -11.37
CA VAL A 71 -1.50 -5.88 -12.39
C VAL A 71 -0.15 -5.42 -11.84
N SER A 72 -0.11 -4.88 -10.61
CA SER A 72 1.13 -4.48 -9.94
C SER A 72 2.11 -5.64 -9.78
N VAL A 73 1.64 -6.78 -9.26
CA VAL A 73 2.46 -7.99 -9.10
C VAL A 73 2.94 -8.49 -10.45
N ALA A 74 2.06 -8.58 -11.45
CA ALA A 74 2.42 -9.05 -12.78
C ALA A 74 3.52 -8.18 -13.41
N ILE A 75 3.36 -6.85 -13.38
CA ILE A 75 4.34 -5.90 -13.91
C ILE A 75 5.69 -6.06 -13.19
N VAL A 76 5.70 -6.12 -11.85
CA VAL A 76 6.94 -6.26 -11.07
C VAL A 76 7.64 -7.59 -11.35
N MET A 77 6.92 -8.72 -11.34
CA MET A 77 7.51 -10.03 -11.60
C MET A 77 8.07 -10.12 -13.01
N LEU A 78 7.32 -9.64 -14.00
CA LEU A 78 7.74 -9.64 -15.41
C LEU A 78 8.93 -8.70 -15.64
N PHE A 79 8.95 -7.53 -15.00
CA PHE A 79 10.08 -6.61 -15.07
C PHE A 79 11.35 -7.24 -14.49
N CYS A 80 11.26 -7.83 -13.29
CA CYS A 80 12.38 -8.55 -12.66
C CYS A 80 12.88 -9.68 -13.58
N ALA A 81 11.98 -10.51 -14.09
CA ALA A 81 12.31 -11.61 -14.99
C ALA A 81 13.01 -11.15 -16.29
N ALA A 82 12.62 -10.00 -16.83
CA ALA A 82 13.12 -9.49 -18.10
C ALA A 82 14.46 -8.72 -17.99
N TRP A 83 14.67 -8.02 -16.87
CA TRP A 83 15.69 -6.98 -16.75
C TRP A 83 16.69 -7.17 -15.61
N GLN A 84 16.52 -8.18 -14.75
CA GLN A 84 17.48 -8.46 -13.69
C GLN A 84 18.93 -8.55 -14.22
N GLY A 85 19.86 -7.88 -13.50
CA GLY A 85 21.28 -7.82 -13.84
C GLY A 85 21.63 -6.91 -15.03
N THR A 86 20.70 -6.08 -15.50
CA THR A 86 20.96 -5.09 -16.58
C THR A 86 21.14 -3.67 -16.03
N ARG A 87 21.68 -2.77 -16.86
CA ARG A 87 21.82 -1.34 -16.53
C ARG A 87 20.47 -0.68 -16.17
N ILE A 88 19.39 -1.04 -16.87
CA ILE A 88 18.04 -0.51 -16.63
C ILE A 88 17.56 -0.88 -15.23
N PHE A 89 17.78 -2.12 -14.82
CA PHE A 89 17.41 -2.60 -13.50
C PHE A 89 18.14 -1.84 -12.39
N HIS A 90 19.45 -1.63 -12.54
CA HIS A 90 20.23 -0.82 -11.59
C HIS A 90 19.81 0.66 -11.59
N ALA A 91 19.45 1.23 -12.75
CA ALA A 91 18.95 2.60 -12.81
C ALA A 91 17.62 2.74 -12.05
N LEU A 92 16.69 1.80 -12.26
CA LEU A 92 15.40 1.81 -11.56
C LEU A 92 15.57 1.60 -10.05
N GLN A 93 16.48 0.72 -9.64
CA GLN A 93 16.82 0.51 -8.23
C GLN A 93 17.29 1.81 -7.53
N ARG A 94 18.03 2.68 -8.23
CA ARG A 94 18.49 3.98 -7.69
C ARG A 94 17.36 5.00 -7.55
N ILE A 95 16.41 5.01 -8.49
CA ILE A 95 15.28 5.97 -8.50
C ILE A 95 14.16 5.55 -7.53
N LEU A 96 14.18 4.30 -7.05
CA LEU A 96 13.13 3.74 -6.20
C LEU A 96 12.93 4.50 -4.88
N SER A 97 14.03 4.89 -4.22
CA SER A 97 13.95 5.57 -2.91
C SER A 97 13.23 6.93 -3.01
N PRO A 98 13.55 7.82 -3.96
CA PRO A 98 12.77 9.04 -4.20
C PRO A 98 11.30 8.79 -4.53
N ILE A 99 10.96 7.72 -5.26
CA ILE A 99 9.56 7.43 -5.59
C ILE A 99 8.79 6.97 -4.34
N LEU A 100 9.42 6.19 -3.47
CA LEU A 100 8.80 5.68 -2.24
C LEU A 100 8.56 6.77 -1.19
N SER A 101 9.29 7.89 -1.23
CA SER A 101 9.05 9.02 -0.33
C SER A 101 7.86 9.89 -0.73
N VAL A 102 7.29 9.68 -1.93
CA VAL A 102 6.14 10.45 -2.42
C VAL A 102 4.90 10.12 -1.60
N PRO A 103 4.24 11.12 -1.00
CA PRO A 103 2.97 10.90 -0.32
C PRO A 103 1.92 10.34 -1.26
N HIS A 104 1.13 9.39 -0.79
CA HIS A 104 0.17 8.66 -1.62
C HIS A 104 -0.88 9.57 -2.28
N ALA A 105 -1.41 10.54 -1.54
CA ALA A 105 -2.31 11.55 -2.07
C ALA A 105 -1.64 12.41 -3.17
N THR A 106 -0.35 12.73 -3.03
CA THR A 106 0.42 13.47 -4.03
C THR A 106 0.53 12.66 -5.33
N ALA A 107 0.81 11.36 -5.26
CA ALA A 107 0.82 10.51 -6.46
C ALA A 107 -0.57 10.47 -7.13
N ALA A 108 -1.64 10.38 -6.35
CA ALA A 108 -3.01 10.39 -6.86
C ALA A 108 -3.38 11.71 -7.53
N PHE A 109 -3.10 12.86 -6.92
CA PHE A 109 -3.31 14.18 -7.51
C PHE A 109 -2.44 14.41 -8.74
N GLY A 110 -1.17 13.95 -8.71
CA GLY A 110 -0.27 14.03 -9.85
C GLY A 110 -0.81 13.26 -11.05
N LEU A 111 -1.28 12.04 -10.83
CA LEU A 111 -1.96 11.26 -11.87
C LEU A 111 -3.25 11.94 -12.33
N ALA A 112 -4.08 12.43 -11.40
CA ALA A 112 -5.32 13.14 -11.72
C ALA A 112 -5.05 14.33 -12.66
N PHE A 113 -4.10 15.21 -12.34
CA PHE A 113 -3.77 16.35 -13.20
C PHE A 113 -3.10 15.98 -14.53
N LEU A 114 -2.55 14.76 -14.64
CA LEU A 114 -2.06 14.24 -15.92
C LEU A 114 -3.20 13.78 -16.83
N ILE A 115 -4.12 12.96 -16.29
CA ILE A 115 -5.12 12.25 -17.07
C ILE A 115 -6.48 12.96 -17.13
N ALA A 116 -6.71 13.99 -16.30
CA ALA A 116 -7.94 14.77 -16.33
C ALA A 116 -8.25 15.25 -17.76
N PRO A 117 -9.52 15.51 -18.10
CA PRO A 117 -9.89 16.10 -19.39
C PRO A 117 -9.16 17.42 -19.69
N SER A 118 -8.86 18.22 -18.68
CA SER A 118 -8.04 19.44 -18.77
C SER A 118 -6.57 19.21 -18.38
N GLY A 119 -6.14 17.94 -18.27
CA GLY A 119 -4.83 17.52 -17.82
C GLY A 119 -3.76 17.64 -18.89
N TRP A 120 -2.51 17.39 -18.49
CA TRP A 120 -1.37 17.64 -19.36
C TRP A 120 -1.34 16.76 -20.61
N PHE A 121 -1.72 15.47 -20.49
CA PHE A 121 -1.78 14.59 -21.65
C PHE A 121 -2.79 15.07 -22.69
N VAL A 122 -3.98 15.50 -22.24
CA VAL A 122 -5.01 16.00 -23.14
C VAL A 122 -4.60 17.33 -23.78
N ARG A 123 -3.91 18.20 -23.03
CA ARG A 123 -3.36 19.46 -23.59
C ARG A 123 -2.31 19.23 -24.67
N VAL A 124 -1.45 18.21 -24.52
CA VAL A 124 -0.49 17.80 -25.57
C VAL A 124 -1.23 17.32 -26.81
N VAL A 125 -2.22 16.44 -26.65
CA VAL A 125 -3.05 15.96 -27.77
C VAL A 125 -3.75 17.13 -28.46
N ALA A 126 -4.30 18.08 -27.68
CA ALA A 126 -4.98 19.26 -28.20
C ALA A 126 -4.10 20.14 -29.11
N GLN A 127 -2.78 20.16 -28.91
CA GLN A 127 -1.86 20.89 -29.81
C GLN A 127 -1.84 20.30 -31.23
N PHE A 128 -2.08 18.98 -31.35
CA PHE A 128 -2.08 18.28 -32.63
C PHE A 128 -3.48 18.17 -33.24
N THR A 129 -4.53 18.13 -32.41
CA THR A 129 -5.92 17.98 -32.87
C THR A 129 -6.66 19.30 -33.03
N GLY A 130 -6.12 20.41 -32.53
CA GLY A 130 -6.77 21.72 -32.56
C GLY A 130 -7.97 21.82 -31.62
N TRP A 131 -7.95 21.10 -30.49
CA TRP A 131 -9.04 21.18 -29.51
C TRP A 131 -8.93 22.46 -28.67
N ASP A 132 -9.96 23.32 -28.75
CA ASP A 132 -10.05 24.55 -27.95
C ASP A 132 -10.73 24.33 -26.59
N ARG A 133 -11.36 23.17 -26.38
CA ARG A 133 -12.06 22.81 -25.14
C ARG A 133 -11.68 21.41 -24.69
N PRO A 134 -11.62 21.14 -23.38
CA PRO A 134 -11.39 19.80 -22.88
C PRO A 134 -12.55 18.88 -23.29
N PRO A 135 -12.28 17.61 -23.64
CA PRO A 135 -13.30 16.65 -24.02
C PRO A 135 -14.21 16.33 -22.83
N ASP A 136 -15.51 16.17 -23.07
CA ASP A 136 -16.48 15.81 -22.03
C ASP A 136 -16.48 14.29 -21.79
N VAL A 137 -15.36 13.79 -21.24
CA VAL A 137 -15.18 12.38 -20.91
C VAL A 137 -14.83 12.27 -19.43
N ALA A 138 -15.59 11.48 -18.68
CA ALA A 138 -15.32 11.20 -17.28
C ALA A 138 -14.12 10.25 -17.15
N ILE A 139 -12.90 10.81 -17.21
CA ILE A 139 -11.66 10.06 -17.01
C ILE A 139 -11.40 9.86 -15.50
N ILE A 140 -11.54 10.93 -14.71
CA ILE A 140 -11.51 10.86 -13.24
C ILE A 140 -12.93 10.60 -12.74
N HIS A 141 -13.06 9.86 -11.63
CA HIS A 141 -14.34 9.43 -11.08
C HIS A 141 -15.13 8.55 -12.06
N ASP A 142 -14.43 7.82 -12.93
CA ASP A 142 -15.05 6.95 -13.92
C ASP A 142 -15.85 5.83 -13.23
N PRO A 143 -17.02 5.42 -13.76
CA PRO A 143 -17.90 4.44 -13.08
C PRO A 143 -17.27 3.06 -12.82
N TRP A 144 -16.21 2.71 -13.57
CA TRP A 144 -15.49 1.44 -13.43
C TRP A 144 -14.32 1.54 -12.45
N GLY A 145 -13.90 2.76 -12.09
CA GLY A 145 -12.73 3.06 -11.28
C GLY A 145 -11.42 2.67 -11.94
N ILE A 146 -11.32 2.80 -13.26
CA ILE A 146 -10.09 2.62 -14.04
C ILE A 146 -9.02 3.62 -13.59
N ALA A 147 -9.37 4.89 -13.34
CA ALA A 147 -8.44 5.88 -12.83
C ALA A 147 -7.90 5.49 -11.44
N LEU A 148 -8.78 4.94 -10.57
CA LEU A 148 -8.38 4.40 -9.27
C LEU A 148 -7.39 3.23 -9.44
N ILE A 149 -7.68 2.28 -10.33
CA ILE A 149 -6.78 1.15 -10.60
C ILE A 149 -5.41 1.66 -11.06
N ALA A 150 -5.37 2.60 -12.01
CA ALA A 150 -4.11 3.17 -12.51
C ALA A 150 -3.32 3.86 -11.39
N GLY A 151 -3.99 4.63 -10.52
CA GLY A 151 -3.37 5.29 -9.37
C GLY A 151 -2.80 4.31 -8.35
N LEU A 152 -3.54 3.24 -8.06
CA LEU A 152 -3.09 2.17 -7.18
C LEU A 152 -1.88 1.42 -7.78
N VAL A 153 -1.94 1.04 -9.06
CA VAL A 153 -0.84 0.35 -9.75
C VAL A 153 0.44 1.20 -9.73
N ALA A 154 0.33 2.48 -10.06
CA ALA A 154 1.47 3.41 -10.06
C ALA A 154 2.14 3.51 -8.67
N LYS A 155 1.33 3.44 -7.59
CA LYS A 155 1.81 3.49 -6.21
C LYS A 155 2.40 2.14 -5.74
N GLU A 156 1.77 1.03 -6.10
CA GLU A 156 2.09 -0.29 -5.56
C GLU A 156 3.35 -0.91 -6.20
N ILE A 157 3.61 -0.61 -7.48
CA ILE A 157 4.79 -1.10 -8.20
C ILE A 157 6.09 -0.77 -7.44
N PRO A 158 6.37 0.48 -7.01
CA PRO A 158 7.57 0.80 -6.23
C PRO A 158 7.74 -0.05 -4.97
N PHE A 159 6.66 -0.21 -4.19
CA PHE A 159 6.71 -0.97 -2.94
C PHE A 159 6.97 -2.47 -3.21
N LEU A 160 6.21 -3.09 -4.11
CA LEU A 160 6.39 -4.50 -4.47
C LEU A 160 7.75 -4.76 -5.11
N PHE A 161 8.26 -3.81 -5.89
CA PHE A 161 9.60 -3.90 -6.45
C PHE A 161 10.67 -3.87 -5.36
N LEU A 162 10.57 -2.97 -4.37
CA LEU A 162 11.47 -2.96 -3.21
C LEU A 162 11.45 -4.29 -2.47
N MET A 163 10.25 -4.83 -2.19
CA MET A 163 10.12 -6.10 -1.49
C MET A 163 10.68 -7.28 -2.27
N THR A 164 10.56 -7.23 -3.60
CA THR A 164 11.20 -8.22 -4.48
C THR A 164 12.72 -8.08 -4.47
N LEU A 165 13.26 -6.86 -4.49
CA LEU A 165 14.70 -6.60 -4.41
C LEU A 165 15.31 -7.15 -3.12
N SER A 166 14.63 -7.01 -1.98
CA SER A 166 15.08 -7.55 -0.69
C SER A 166 15.12 -9.08 -0.67
N ALA A 167 14.28 -9.74 -1.47
CA ALA A 167 14.19 -11.20 -1.55
C ALA A 167 15.12 -11.83 -2.60
N LEU A 168 15.54 -11.08 -3.64
CA LEU A 168 16.36 -11.59 -4.75
C LEU A 168 17.71 -12.20 -4.31
N PRO A 169 18.50 -11.62 -3.39
CA PRO A 169 19.78 -12.20 -2.97
C PRO A 169 19.64 -13.61 -2.39
N GLN A 170 18.50 -13.91 -1.76
CA GLN A 170 18.26 -15.19 -1.09
C GLN A 170 18.01 -16.34 -2.07
N ALA A 171 17.64 -16.04 -3.31
CA ALA A 171 17.29 -17.06 -4.31
C ALA A 171 18.47 -17.50 -5.20
N ASP A 172 19.70 -17.03 -4.91
CA ASP A 172 20.93 -17.28 -5.71
C ASP A 172 20.66 -17.09 -7.21
N THR A 173 20.11 -15.92 -7.52
CA THR A 173 19.46 -15.65 -8.80
C THR A 173 20.43 -15.59 -9.97
N ASP A 174 21.66 -15.14 -9.74
CA ASP A 174 22.69 -15.10 -10.78
C ASP A 174 23.11 -16.51 -11.19
N ARG A 175 23.37 -17.39 -10.22
CA ARG A 175 23.68 -18.80 -10.50
C ARG A 175 22.50 -19.51 -11.14
N THR A 176 21.29 -19.25 -10.65
CA THR A 176 20.06 -19.83 -11.19
C THR A 176 19.83 -19.39 -12.65
N ALA A 177 20.11 -18.13 -12.98
CA ALA A 177 20.04 -17.62 -14.34
C ALA A 177 21.06 -18.29 -15.27
N GLN A 178 22.29 -18.54 -14.81
CA GLN A 178 23.30 -19.25 -15.59
C GLN A 178 22.90 -20.69 -15.89
N VAL A 179 22.38 -21.42 -14.89
CA VAL A 179 21.92 -22.81 -15.05
C VAL A 179 20.72 -22.90 -16.00
N THR A 180 19.74 -21.99 -15.87
CA THR A 180 18.58 -21.98 -16.78
C THR A 180 18.98 -21.63 -18.21
N ALA A 181 19.92 -20.70 -18.39
CA ALA A 181 20.48 -20.36 -19.69
C ALA A 181 21.25 -21.53 -20.34
N SER A 182 22.06 -22.29 -19.57
CA SER A 182 22.79 -23.46 -20.10
C SER A 182 21.85 -24.60 -20.52
N LEU A 183 20.68 -24.70 -19.89
CA LEU A 183 19.60 -25.62 -20.29
C LEU A 183 18.79 -25.09 -21.49
N GLY A 184 19.10 -23.88 -21.97
CA GLY A 184 18.49 -23.27 -23.15
C GLY A 184 17.13 -22.62 -22.90
N TYR A 185 16.83 -22.21 -21.66
CA TYR A 185 15.66 -21.40 -21.33
C TYR A 185 15.92 -19.91 -21.63
N GLY A 186 14.86 -19.20 -22.06
CA GLY A 186 14.87 -17.74 -22.10
C GLY A 186 14.92 -17.11 -20.70
N ARG A 187 15.25 -15.81 -20.61
CA ARG A 187 15.39 -15.10 -19.31
C ARG A 187 14.08 -15.08 -18.53
N ILE A 188 12.95 -14.82 -19.20
CA ILE A 188 11.66 -14.73 -18.52
C ILE A 188 11.25 -16.12 -18.05
N THR A 189 11.25 -17.08 -18.97
CA THR A 189 10.84 -18.46 -18.66
C THR A 189 11.71 -19.10 -17.58
N GLY A 190 13.04 -18.94 -17.67
CA GLY A 190 13.98 -19.43 -16.66
C GLY A 190 13.71 -18.83 -15.28
N TRP A 191 13.43 -17.53 -15.22
CA TRP A 191 13.10 -16.85 -13.97
C TRP A 191 11.77 -17.34 -13.37
N PHE A 192 10.71 -17.47 -14.16
CA PHE A 192 9.42 -17.98 -13.66
C PHE A 192 9.49 -19.44 -13.21
N LYS A 193 10.32 -20.28 -13.85
CA LYS A 193 10.46 -21.70 -13.48
C LYS A 193 11.39 -21.93 -12.29
N ALA A 194 12.49 -21.18 -12.18
CA ALA A 194 13.54 -21.48 -11.22
C ALA A 194 13.67 -20.45 -10.08
N THR A 195 13.37 -19.18 -10.36
CA THR A 195 13.58 -18.07 -9.43
C THR A 195 12.31 -17.68 -8.67
N LEU A 196 11.19 -17.48 -9.38
CA LEU A 196 9.92 -17.08 -8.77
C LEU A 196 9.44 -18.03 -7.66
N PRO A 197 9.52 -19.38 -7.79
CA PRO A 197 9.05 -20.28 -6.73
C PRO A 197 9.83 -20.15 -5.41
N ARG A 198 11.08 -19.66 -5.47
CA ARG A 198 11.92 -19.41 -4.28
C ARG A 198 11.61 -18.07 -3.63
N ILE A 199 11.33 -17.05 -4.43
CA ILE A 199 11.08 -15.67 -3.97
C ILE A 199 9.64 -15.49 -3.51
N TYR A 200 8.67 -16.07 -4.21
CA TYR A 200 7.24 -15.85 -3.96
C TYR A 200 6.83 -16.08 -2.49
N PRO A 201 7.28 -17.14 -1.79
CA PRO A 201 6.96 -17.33 -0.38
C PRO A 201 7.40 -16.17 0.53
N GLN A 202 8.46 -15.45 0.17
CA GLN A 202 9.00 -14.32 0.93
C GLN A 202 8.21 -13.05 0.69
N ILE A 203 7.81 -12.79 -0.56
CA ILE A 203 7.05 -11.59 -0.94
C ILE A 203 5.53 -11.76 -0.81
N ARG A 204 5.04 -12.97 -0.53
CA ARG A 204 3.61 -13.26 -0.37
C ARG A 204 2.92 -12.37 0.66
N LEU A 205 3.57 -12.14 1.81
CA LEU A 205 3.02 -11.29 2.85
C LEU A 205 2.91 -9.82 2.39
N PRO A 206 3.98 -9.19 1.83
CA PRO A 206 3.87 -7.90 1.17
C PRO A 206 2.75 -7.80 0.13
N ILE A 207 2.57 -8.83 -0.71
CA ILE A 207 1.48 -8.87 -1.71
C ILE A 207 0.10 -8.84 -1.05
N LEU A 208 -0.09 -9.64 0.01
CA LEU A 208 -1.36 -9.66 0.74
C LEU A 208 -1.63 -8.35 1.50
N ALA A 209 -0.57 -7.69 2.01
CA ALA A 209 -0.68 -6.37 2.62
C ALA A 209 -1.08 -5.30 1.59
N VAL A 210 -0.50 -5.36 0.38
CA VAL A 210 -0.93 -4.52 -0.74
C VAL A 210 -2.39 -4.77 -1.05
N LEU A 211 -2.81 -6.03 -1.22
CA LEU A 211 -4.20 -6.37 -1.50
C LEU A 211 -5.18 -5.85 -0.44
N ALA A 212 -4.85 -6.00 0.83
CA ALA A 212 -5.64 -5.48 1.94
C ALA A 212 -5.75 -3.94 1.87
N TYR A 213 -4.66 -3.25 1.55
CA TYR A 213 -4.67 -1.81 1.33
C TYR A 213 -5.51 -1.42 0.10
N SER A 214 -5.28 -2.02 -1.08
CA SER A 214 -5.95 -1.67 -2.34
C SER A 214 -7.47 -1.84 -2.25
N THR A 215 -7.93 -2.87 -1.54
CA THR A 215 -9.38 -3.14 -1.35
C THR A 215 -10.04 -2.23 -0.32
N SER A 216 -9.27 -1.58 0.55
CA SER A 216 -9.74 -0.71 1.63
C SER A 216 -9.19 0.73 1.57
N VAL A 217 -8.68 1.13 0.40
CA VAL A 217 -8.04 2.42 0.20
C VAL A 217 -9.04 3.58 0.32
N VAL A 218 -8.66 4.62 1.04
CA VAL A 218 -9.49 5.81 1.28
C VAL A 218 -8.87 7.05 0.66
N ASP A 219 -7.59 7.29 0.93
CA ASP A 219 -6.82 8.46 0.50
C ASP A 219 -6.76 8.61 -1.03
N VAL A 220 -6.41 7.54 -1.75
CA VAL A 220 -6.38 7.56 -3.23
C VAL A 220 -7.79 7.53 -3.81
N ALA A 221 -8.72 6.82 -3.16
CA ALA A 221 -10.08 6.64 -3.65
C ALA A 221 -10.91 7.92 -3.61
N ILE A 222 -10.77 8.76 -2.58
CA ILE A 222 -11.45 10.07 -2.53
C ILE A 222 -11.09 10.94 -3.74
N ILE A 223 -9.87 10.80 -4.28
CA ILE A 223 -9.38 11.60 -5.40
C ILE A 223 -9.77 11.00 -6.75
N LEU A 224 -9.61 9.68 -6.94
CA LEU A 224 -9.68 9.05 -8.26
C LEU A 224 -10.93 8.19 -8.48
N ALA A 225 -11.54 7.65 -7.42
CA ALA A 225 -12.63 6.68 -7.55
C ALA A 225 -13.95 7.37 -7.89
N PRO A 226 -14.92 6.68 -8.51
CA PRO A 226 -16.27 7.21 -8.70
C PRO A 226 -16.89 7.65 -7.36
N THR A 227 -17.75 8.66 -7.39
CA THR A 227 -18.42 9.20 -6.19
C THR A 227 -19.84 8.68 -6.02
N THR A 228 -20.48 8.21 -7.10
CA THR A 228 -21.88 7.75 -7.11
C THR A 228 -22.05 6.34 -7.72
N PRO A 229 -21.96 5.27 -6.91
CA PRO A 229 -21.52 5.25 -5.52
C PRO A 229 -20.00 5.08 -5.39
N ALA A 230 -19.44 5.64 -4.32
CA ALA A 230 -18.02 5.48 -3.98
C ALA A 230 -17.68 4.05 -3.49
N PRO A 231 -16.39 3.64 -3.55
CA PRO A 231 -15.92 2.43 -2.89
C PRO A 231 -16.30 2.41 -1.40
N LEU A 232 -16.50 1.21 -0.85
CA LEU A 232 -17.07 1.04 0.49
C LEU A 232 -16.25 1.77 1.57
N ALA A 233 -14.92 1.69 1.52
CA ALA A 233 -14.03 2.36 2.47
C ALA A 233 -14.25 3.89 2.54
N VAL A 234 -14.49 4.54 1.41
CA VAL A 234 -14.77 5.98 1.35
C VAL A 234 -16.14 6.31 1.96
N ARG A 235 -17.16 5.47 1.71
CA ARG A 235 -18.49 5.64 2.31
C ARG A 235 -18.45 5.45 3.82
N ILE A 236 -17.69 4.47 4.31
CA ILE A 236 -17.50 4.26 5.75
C ILE A 236 -16.90 5.50 6.40
N LEU A 237 -15.87 6.11 5.81
CA LEU A 237 -15.31 7.36 6.33
C LEU A 237 -16.37 8.47 6.40
N GLY A 238 -17.20 8.59 5.35
CA GLY A 238 -18.33 9.52 5.32
C GLY A 238 -19.28 9.32 6.50
N TRP A 239 -19.78 8.09 6.70
CA TRP A 239 -20.70 7.78 7.81
C TRP A 239 -20.06 7.90 9.19
N LEU A 240 -18.76 7.60 9.33
CA LEU A 240 -18.02 7.81 10.58
C LEU A 240 -17.76 9.30 10.88
N SER A 241 -17.80 10.15 9.86
CA SER A 241 -17.64 11.60 10.01
C SER A 241 -18.98 12.32 10.15
N ASP A 242 -20.09 11.60 10.00
CA ASP A 242 -21.44 12.16 10.11
C ASP A 242 -21.71 12.66 11.55
N PRO A 243 -22.32 13.86 11.71
CA PRO A 243 -22.74 14.35 13.02
C PRO A 243 -23.78 13.47 13.71
N ASP A 244 -24.59 12.71 12.95
CA ASP A 244 -25.58 11.81 13.51
C ASP A 244 -24.92 10.58 14.15
N LEU A 245 -25.02 10.48 15.47
CA LEU A 245 -24.48 9.36 16.24
C LEU A 245 -25.19 8.03 15.93
N ALA A 246 -26.43 8.05 15.44
CA ALA A 246 -27.12 6.83 15.02
C ALA A 246 -26.42 6.15 13.84
N MET A 247 -25.75 6.92 12.96
CA MET A 247 -24.96 6.37 11.86
C MET A 247 -23.76 5.55 12.33
N ARG A 248 -23.30 5.69 13.58
CA ARG A 248 -22.14 4.95 14.11
C ARG A 248 -22.36 3.43 14.08
N PHE A 249 -23.58 2.97 14.37
CA PHE A 249 -23.93 1.55 14.32
C PHE A 249 -23.87 1.01 12.89
N MET A 250 -24.50 1.72 11.94
CA MET A 250 -24.46 1.37 10.52
C MET A 250 -23.03 1.41 9.97
N ALA A 251 -22.27 2.47 10.26
CA ALA A 251 -20.87 2.60 9.85
C ALA A 251 -20.00 1.47 10.40
N SER A 252 -20.27 1.02 11.63
CA SER A 252 -19.58 -0.12 12.24
C SER A 252 -19.90 -1.43 11.53
N SER A 253 -21.16 -1.66 11.15
CA SER A 253 -21.53 -2.82 10.31
C SER A 253 -20.85 -2.79 8.93
N ALA A 254 -20.72 -1.60 8.33
CA ALA A 254 -20.00 -1.42 7.07
C ALA A 254 -18.49 -1.67 7.23
N ALA A 255 -17.91 -1.24 8.33
CA ALA A 255 -16.52 -1.48 8.69
C ALA A 255 -16.23 -2.97 8.87
N VAL A 256 -17.14 -3.73 9.48
CA VAL A 256 -17.06 -5.20 9.54
C VAL A 256 -17.21 -5.82 8.14
N LEU A 257 -18.15 -5.33 7.32
CA LEU A 257 -18.30 -5.78 5.93
C LEU A 257 -17.01 -5.54 5.11
N GLN A 258 -16.35 -4.40 5.29
CA GLN A 258 -15.07 -4.10 4.65
C GLN A 258 -13.97 -5.09 5.06
N LEU A 259 -13.92 -5.48 6.34
CA LEU A 259 -13.01 -6.52 6.81
C LEU A 259 -13.30 -7.87 6.12
N LEU A 260 -14.58 -8.24 5.99
CA LEU A 260 -14.99 -9.45 5.28
C LEU A 260 -14.60 -9.41 3.79
N ILE A 261 -14.73 -8.26 3.13
CA ILE A 261 -14.29 -8.07 1.74
C ILE A 261 -12.79 -8.31 1.60
N VAL A 262 -11.98 -7.80 2.53
CA VAL A 262 -10.53 -8.01 2.51
C VAL A 262 -10.18 -9.48 2.73
N ILE A 263 -10.84 -10.15 3.67
CA ILE A 263 -10.68 -11.60 3.89
C ILE A 263 -11.06 -12.38 2.63
N ALA A 264 -12.17 -12.02 1.98
CA ALA A 264 -12.60 -12.64 0.72
C ALA A 264 -11.59 -12.40 -0.41
N ALA A 265 -11.05 -11.19 -0.55
CA ALA A 265 -10.02 -10.87 -1.53
C ALA A 265 -8.75 -11.71 -1.30
N MET A 266 -8.29 -11.82 -0.06
CA MET A 266 -7.15 -12.67 0.31
C MET A 266 -7.44 -14.14 0.01
N ALA A 267 -8.64 -14.64 0.30
CA ALA A 267 -9.03 -16.01 -0.02
C ALA A 267 -9.01 -16.27 -1.53
N ILE A 268 -9.54 -15.35 -2.33
CA ILE A 268 -9.50 -15.39 -3.80
C ILE A 268 -8.05 -15.42 -4.29
N TRP A 269 -7.19 -14.55 -3.76
CA TRP A 269 -5.78 -14.49 -4.13
C TRP A 269 -5.05 -15.80 -3.81
N ILE A 270 -5.26 -16.35 -2.61
CA ILE A 270 -4.64 -17.61 -2.18
C ILE A 270 -5.16 -18.81 -2.99
N ALA A 271 -6.44 -18.81 -3.37
CA ALA A 271 -7.00 -19.82 -4.27
C ALA A 271 -6.35 -19.72 -5.67
N GLY A 272 -6.22 -18.50 -6.19
CA GLY A 272 -5.51 -18.22 -7.45
C GLY A 272 -4.05 -18.67 -7.42
N GLU A 273 -3.34 -18.39 -6.32
CA GLU A 273 -1.97 -18.86 -6.09
C GLU A 273 -1.86 -20.39 -6.20
N ARG A 274 -2.77 -21.14 -5.56
CA ARG A 274 -2.78 -22.60 -5.63
C ARG A 274 -3.04 -23.11 -7.04
N LEU A 275 -3.94 -22.46 -7.78
CA LEU A 275 -4.20 -22.79 -9.17
C LEU A 275 -2.96 -22.54 -10.03
N VAL A 276 -2.34 -21.36 -9.92
CA VAL A 276 -1.11 -21.00 -10.63
C VAL A 276 0.04 -21.95 -10.27
N ALA A 277 0.18 -22.35 -9.01
CA ALA A 277 1.18 -23.32 -8.59
C ALA A 277 0.94 -24.71 -9.21
N SER A 278 -0.31 -25.16 -9.28
CA SER A 278 -0.65 -26.46 -9.88
C SER A 278 -0.40 -26.49 -11.40
N VAL A 279 -0.76 -25.42 -12.11
CA VAL A 279 -0.49 -25.26 -13.55
C VAL A 279 1.01 -25.08 -13.78
N GLY A 280 1.67 -24.28 -12.95
CA GLY A 280 3.10 -24.00 -12.99
C GLY A 280 3.95 -25.26 -12.78
N ALA A 281 3.55 -26.16 -11.88
CA ALA A 281 4.22 -27.45 -11.69
C ALA A 281 4.16 -28.32 -12.96
N ARG A 282 3.04 -28.34 -13.67
CA ARG A 282 2.92 -29.06 -14.95
C ARG A 282 3.80 -28.40 -16.02
N TRP A 283 3.71 -27.08 -16.13
CA TRP A 283 4.50 -26.30 -17.10
C TRP A 283 6.01 -26.39 -16.86
N ALA A 284 6.45 -26.54 -15.60
CA ALA A 284 7.86 -26.73 -15.25
C ALA A 284 8.44 -28.03 -15.86
N VAL A 285 7.61 -29.06 -16.06
CA VAL A 285 8.01 -30.38 -16.56
C VAL A 285 7.78 -30.54 -18.07
N ASP A 286 6.96 -29.68 -18.68
CA ASP A 286 6.46 -29.78 -20.06
C ASP A 286 7.53 -29.59 -21.17
N GLY A 287 8.81 -29.42 -20.80
CA GLY A 287 9.94 -29.34 -21.74
C GLY A 287 10.02 -28.06 -22.60
N HIS A 288 8.95 -27.25 -22.67
CA HIS A 288 8.92 -25.99 -23.41
C HIS A 288 9.88 -24.94 -22.81
N ARG A 289 10.84 -24.48 -23.64
CA ARG A 289 11.97 -23.64 -23.19
C ARG A 289 11.85 -22.15 -23.51
N PHE A 290 10.99 -21.76 -24.48
CA PHE A 290 10.74 -20.37 -24.89
C PHE A 290 12.02 -19.53 -24.99
N LYS A 291 12.85 -19.80 -26.01
CA LYS A 291 14.16 -19.17 -26.19
C LYS A 291 14.10 -17.69 -26.59
N GLN A 292 13.01 -17.26 -27.24
CA GLN A 292 12.89 -15.92 -27.83
C GLN A 292 11.95 -15.02 -27.01
N ASP A 293 12.48 -14.43 -25.95
CA ASP A 293 11.71 -13.52 -25.08
C ASP A 293 11.95 -12.03 -25.41
N GLY A 294 12.69 -11.72 -26.49
CA GLY A 294 13.19 -10.37 -26.78
C GLY A 294 12.10 -9.29 -26.90
N ALA A 295 11.06 -9.56 -27.70
CA ALA A 295 9.95 -8.63 -27.90
C ALA A 295 9.15 -8.39 -26.61
N VAL A 296 8.85 -9.48 -25.88
CA VAL A 296 8.15 -9.42 -24.58
C VAL A 296 8.95 -8.58 -23.59
N ARG A 297 10.28 -8.78 -23.50
CA ARG A 297 11.15 -7.99 -22.63
C ARG A 297 11.08 -6.49 -22.95
N GLY A 298 11.07 -6.13 -24.23
CA GLY A 298 10.92 -4.74 -24.68
C GLY A 298 9.62 -4.12 -24.20
N VAL A 299 8.49 -4.78 -24.43
CA VAL A 299 7.16 -4.31 -23.97
C VAL A 299 7.12 -4.14 -22.45
N LEU A 300 7.69 -5.08 -21.70
CA LEU A 300 7.74 -5.03 -20.23
C LEU A 300 8.59 -3.86 -19.70
N ALA A 301 9.72 -3.56 -20.34
CA ALA A 301 10.50 -2.37 -20.00
C ALA A 301 9.69 -1.10 -20.24
N VAL A 302 9.00 -1.01 -21.38
CA VAL A 302 8.19 0.16 -21.72
C VAL A 302 7.08 0.34 -20.68
N MET A 303 6.37 -0.72 -20.29
CA MET A 303 5.32 -0.61 -19.26
C MET A 303 5.86 -0.15 -17.91
N ALA A 304 6.98 -0.72 -17.43
CA ALA A 304 7.61 -0.30 -16.18
C ALA A 304 8.13 1.15 -16.24
N LEU A 305 8.73 1.54 -17.37
CA LEU A 305 9.22 2.91 -17.59
C LEU A 305 8.05 3.91 -17.68
N VAL A 306 6.94 3.54 -18.33
CA VAL A 306 5.73 4.36 -18.38
C VAL A 306 5.15 4.53 -16.98
N ALA A 307 5.02 3.47 -16.20
CA ALA A 307 4.52 3.56 -14.82
C ALA A 307 5.39 4.48 -13.94
N ALA A 308 6.71 4.29 -13.97
CA ALA A 308 7.64 5.17 -13.25
C ALA A 308 7.59 6.61 -13.78
N GLY A 309 7.54 6.75 -15.11
CA GLY A 309 7.46 8.03 -15.80
C GLY A 309 6.19 8.81 -15.47
N THR A 310 5.04 8.14 -15.34
CA THR A 310 3.77 8.78 -14.94
C THR A 310 3.84 9.34 -13.53
N VAL A 311 4.48 8.65 -12.58
CA VAL A 311 4.64 9.17 -11.22
C VAL A 311 5.54 10.40 -11.23
N VAL A 312 6.70 10.32 -11.88
CA VAL A 312 7.65 11.44 -11.97
C VAL A 312 7.02 12.63 -12.69
N LEU A 313 6.36 12.40 -13.82
CA LEU A 313 5.69 13.46 -14.58
C LEU A 313 4.53 14.07 -13.77
N GLY A 314 3.80 13.28 -12.99
CA GLY A 314 2.75 13.77 -12.11
C GLY A 314 3.29 14.71 -11.03
N LEU A 315 4.48 14.41 -10.47
CA LEU A 315 5.17 15.30 -9.55
C LEU A 315 5.62 16.60 -10.22
N VAL A 316 6.12 16.52 -11.46
CA VAL A 316 6.48 17.72 -12.23
C VAL A 316 5.24 18.59 -12.48
N VAL A 317 4.12 17.98 -12.86
CA VAL A 317 2.83 18.69 -13.02
C VAL A 317 2.43 19.40 -11.74
N LEU A 318 2.49 18.71 -10.60
CA LEU A 318 2.16 19.31 -9.31
C LEU A 318 3.09 20.45 -8.93
N LEU A 319 4.39 20.32 -9.21
CA LEU A 319 5.36 21.39 -9.00
C LEU A 319 5.00 22.62 -9.82
N VAL A 320 4.67 22.45 -11.11
CA VAL A 320 4.23 23.55 -11.98
C VAL A 320 2.93 24.17 -11.46
N TRP A 321 1.95 23.36 -11.07
CA TRP A 321 0.68 23.83 -10.49
C TRP A 321 0.88 24.61 -9.19
N SER A 322 1.87 24.26 -8.37
CA SER A 322 2.15 24.95 -7.10
C SER A 322 2.55 26.43 -7.27
N VAL A 323 3.03 26.80 -8.46
CA VAL A 323 3.45 28.16 -8.81
C VAL A 323 2.69 28.73 -10.01
N ALA A 324 1.68 28.03 -10.52
CA ALA A 324 0.94 28.44 -11.70
C ALA A 324 0.03 29.65 -11.38
N GLY A 325 0.07 30.66 -12.26
CA GLY A 325 -0.94 31.72 -12.34
C GLY A 325 -2.15 31.26 -13.15
N PHE A 326 -2.69 32.14 -14.01
CA PHE A 326 -3.79 31.75 -14.89
C PHE A 326 -3.34 30.71 -15.92
N TRP A 327 -4.01 29.55 -15.94
CA TRP A 327 -3.69 28.42 -16.81
C TRP A 327 -4.93 27.89 -17.55
N ALA A 328 -5.31 28.59 -18.63
CA ALA A 328 -6.39 28.17 -19.51
C ALA A 328 -6.01 26.95 -20.36
N PHE A 329 -6.99 26.13 -20.74
CA PHE A 329 -6.87 25.14 -21.80
C PHE A 329 -6.91 25.83 -23.17
N PRO A 330 -6.14 25.41 -24.20
CA PRO A 330 -5.26 24.23 -24.27
C PRO A 330 -3.78 24.48 -23.91
N ASP A 331 -3.42 25.66 -23.39
CA ASP A 331 -2.02 26.06 -23.16
C ASP A 331 -1.23 24.99 -22.37
N LEU A 332 -0.04 24.61 -22.85
CA LEU A 332 0.82 23.61 -22.19
C LEU A 332 1.46 24.12 -20.91
N LEU A 333 1.72 25.41 -20.81
CA LEU A 333 2.30 26.04 -19.62
C LEU A 333 1.41 27.19 -19.16
N PRO A 334 1.40 27.51 -17.85
CA PRO A 334 0.68 28.67 -17.36
C PRO A 334 1.24 29.96 -17.99
N ARG A 335 0.37 30.95 -18.23
CA ARG A 335 0.77 32.22 -18.86
C ARG A 335 1.62 33.11 -17.95
N GLY A 336 1.64 32.80 -16.66
CA GLY A 336 2.49 33.46 -15.68
C GLY A 336 2.67 32.58 -14.46
N PHE A 337 3.76 32.81 -13.73
CA PHE A 337 4.05 32.13 -12.47
C PHE A 337 3.82 33.09 -11.30
N SER A 338 3.28 32.59 -10.19
CA SER A 338 2.99 33.39 -8.99
C SER A 338 3.28 32.61 -7.72
N LEU A 339 3.98 33.24 -6.78
CA LEU A 339 4.21 32.71 -5.42
C LEU A 339 3.10 33.10 -4.44
N ARG A 340 1.99 33.67 -4.91
CA ARG A 340 0.89 34.12 -4.04
C ARG A 340 0.25 32.97 -3.27
N LEU A 341 0.13 31.78 -3.89
CA LEU A 341 -0.39 30.58 -3.21
C LEU A 341 0.51 30.18 -2.05
N TRP A 342 1.83 30.11 -2.29
CA TRP A 342 2.82 29.84 -1.24
C TRP A 342 2.72 30.88 -0.12
N ALA A 343 2.70 32.17 -0.45
CA ALA A 343 2.58 33.24 0.55
C ALA A 343 1.32 33.12 1.42
N ARG A 344 0.19 32.68 0.85
CA ARG A 344 -1.08 32.49 1.57
C ARG A 344 -1.06 31.26 2.47
N GLU A 345 -0.43 30.18 2.03
CA GLU A 345 -0.47 28.89 2.72
C GLU A 345 0.76 28.63 3.62
N LEU A 346 1.75 29.54 3.67
CA LEU A 346 2.98 29.39 4.46
C LEU A 346 2.72 28.99 5.92
N ASP A 347 1.82 29.70 6.60
CA ASP A 347 1.50 29.44 8.01
C ASP A 347 0.80 28.08 8.19
N ALA A 348 -0.12 27.75 7.28
CA ALA A 348 -0.83 26.46 7.29
C ALA A 348 0.13 25.28 7.05
N ILE A 349 1.10 25.45 6.14
CA ILE A 349 2.17 24.47 5.88
C ILE A 349 3.05 24.33 7.12
N GLY A 350 3.45 25.44 7.76
CA GLY A 350 4.27 25.43 8.97
C GLY A 350 3.61 24.68 10.13
N ASN A 351 2.32 24.95 10.38
CA ASN A 351 1.54 24.28 11.41
C ASN A 351 1.40 22.78 11.12
N SER A 352 1.04 22.43 9.88
CA SER A 352 0.89 21.03 9.44
C SER A 352 2.21 20.27 9.57
N LEU A 353 3.32 20.86 9.11
CA LEU A 353 4.66 20.28 9.22
C LEU A 353 5.04 20.04 10.67
N THR A 354 4.77 21.01 11.55
CA THR A 354 5.04 20.89 12.99
C THR A 354 4.28 19.72 13.59
N THR A 355 2.96 19.63 13.34
CA THR A 355 2.14 18.50 13.82
C THR A 355 2.64 17.16 13.26
N THR A 356 2.97 17.09 11.97
CA THR A 356 3.51 15.87 11.35
C THR A 356 4.83 15.44 12.00
N LEU A 357 5.74 16.37 12.28
CA LEU A 357 7.02 16.05 12.94
C LEU A 357 6.82 15.62 14.40
N LEU A 358 5.93 16.28 15.14
CA LEU A 358 5.59 15.93 16.53
C LEU A 358 4.96 14.54 16.65
N ILE A 359 4.27 14.06 15.62
CA ILE A 359 3.73 12.69 15.58
C ILE A 359 4.76 11.70 15.05
N GLY A 360 5.39 12.03 13.92
CA GLY A 360 6.23 11.13 13.15
C GLY A 360 7.54 10.79 13.84
N ILE A 361 8.23 11.78 14.43
CA ILE A 361 9.53 11.54 15.09
C ILE A 361 9.36 10.58 16.27
N PRO A 362 8.44 10.80 17.24
CA PRO A 362 8.24 9.86 18.33
C PRO A 362 7.80 8.48 17.85
N ALA A 363 6.87 8.38 16.90
CA ALA A 363 6.40 7.10 16.39
C ALA A 363 7.55 6.27 15.78
N VAL A 364 8.41 6.89 14.96
CA VAL A 364 9.57 6.24 14.34
C VAL A 364 10.62 5.86 15.38
N VAL A 365 10.97 6.76 16.29
CA VAL A 365 11.97 6.49 17.34
C VAL A 365 11.53 5.32 18.22
N ILE A 366 10.27 5.29 18.64
CA ILE A 366 9.71 4.19 19.44
C ILE A 366 9.69 2.89 18.63
N ALA A 367 9.22 2.92 17.38
CA ALA A 367 9.19 1.76 16.51
C ALA A 367 10.58 1.15 16.28
N VAL A 368 11.56 1.97 15.89
CA VAL A 368 12.94 1.52 15.65
C VAL A 368 13.55 0.95 16.93
N SER A 369 13.36 1.62 18.08
CA SER A 369 13.87 1.13 19.36
C SER A 369 13.29 -0.23 19.74
N LEU A 370 11.98 -0.41 19.59
CA LEU A 370 11.30 -1.69 19.87
C LEU A 370 11.76 -2.80 18.93
N VAL A 371 11.84 -2.52 17.62
CA VAL A 371 12.26 -3.51 16.61
C VAL A 371 13.71 -3.91 16.81
N LEU A 372 14.64 -2.95 16.99
CA LEU A 372 16.04 -3.25 17.25
C LEU A 372 16.22 -4.07 18.52
N ALA A 373 15.51 -3.72 19.60
CA ALA A 373 15.56 -4.50 20.84
C ALA A 373 14.95 -5.90 20.70
N CYS A 374 13.94 -6.09 19.85
CA CYS A 374 13.42 -7.43 19.50
C CYS A 374 14.47 -8.25 18.75
N LEU A 375 15.07 -7.68 17.70
CA LEU A 375 16.07 -8.36 16.87
C LEU A 375 17.35 -8.67 17.65
N GLU A 376 17.81 -7.74 18.49
CA GLU A 376 18.94 -7.95 19.41
C GLU A 376 18.63 -9.10 20.40
N ASN A 377 17.39 -9.18 20.89
CA ASN A 377 16.97 -10.30 21.73
C ASN A 377 16.98 -11.65 20.98
N GLU A 378 16.63 -11.67 19.69
CA GLU A 378 16.73 -12.89 18.85
C GLU A 378 18.20 -13.35 18.77
N VAL A 379 19.13 -12.44 18.48
CA VAL A 379 20.57 -12.74 18.37
C VAL A 379 21.14 -13.25 19.70
N ARG A 380 20.86 -12.57 20.81
CA ARG A 380 21.40 -12.96 22.14
C ARG A 380 20.86 -14.27 22.66
N THR A 381 19.63 -14.63 22.30
CA THR A 381 19.00 -15.87 22.79
C THR A 381 19.13 -17.03 21.80
N GLY A 382 19.55 -16.76 20.57
CA GLY A 382 19.54 -17.73 19.47
C GLY A 382 18.12 -18.17 19.05
N LYS A 383 17.07 -17.50 19.57
CA LYS A 383 15.67 -17.85 19.32
C LYS A 383 15.05 -16.81 18.41
N VAL A 384 14.96 -17.15 17.13
CA VAL A 384 14.22 -16.35 16.15
C VAL A 384 12.72 -16.40 16.47
N ALA A 385 12.01 -15.28 16.28
CA ALA A 385 10.56 -15.24 16.42
C ALA A 385 9.90 -16.33 15.56
N GLY A 386 9.13 -17.21 16.22
CA GLY A 386 8.41 -18.27 15.51
C GLY A 386 7.35 -17.71 14.55
N ARG A 387 6.90 -18.54 13.60
CA ARG A 387 5.92 -18.17 12.57
C ARG A 387 4.66 -17.47 13.12
N ARG A 388 4.19 -17.87 14.31
CA ARG A 388 3.03 -17.25 14.97
C ARG A 388 3.32 -15.82 15.43
N ALA A 389 4.47 -15.57 16.06
CA ALA A 389 4.86 -14.23 16.50
C ALA A 389 5.04 -13.28 15.31
N MET A 390 5.67 -13.75 14.23
CA MET A 390 5.78 -12.99 12.98
C MET A 390 4.41 -12.64 12.41
N PHE A 391 3.49 -13.62 12.33
CA PHE A 391 2.13 -13.35 11.87
C PHE A 391 1.42 -12.30 12.72
N LEU A 392 1.57 -12.35 14.04
CA LEU A 392 0.98 -11.37 14.97
C LEU A 392 1.55 -9.96 14.77
N ILE A 393 2.85 -9.83 14.53
CA ILE A 393 3.50 -8.54 14.23
C ILE A 393 2.96 -7.93 12.93
N TYR A 394 2.66 -8.76 11.93
CA TYR A 394 2.19 -8.29 10.62
C TYR A 394 0.67 -8.19 10.47
N LEU A 395 -0.10 -8.77 11.41
CA LEU A 395 -1.55 -8.73 11.39
C LEU A 395 -2.13 -7.31 11.23
N PRO A 396 -1.60 -6.26 11.90
CA PRO A 396 -2.10 -4.89 11.71
C PRO A 396 -2.03 -4.37 10.27
N LEU A 397 -1.10 -4.88 9.44
CA LEU A 397 -0.98 -4.49 8.03
C LEU A 397 -2.06 -5.14 7.16
N LEU A 398 -2.65 -6.24 7.60
CA LEU A 398 -3.69 -6.99 6.88
C LEU A 398 -5.10 -6.53 7.26
N VAL A 399 -5.27 -5.99 8.47
CA VAL A 399 -6.56 -5.46 8.92
C VAL A 399 -6.77 -4.08 8.30
N PRO A 400 -7.89 -3.85 7.58
CA PRO A 400 -8.21 -2.54 7.02
C PRO A 400 -8.26 -1.47 8.11
N GLN A 401 -7.59 -0.34 7.89
CA GLN A 401 -7.52 0.74 8.89
C GLN A 401 -8.91 1.24 9.27
N ILE A 402 -9.77 1.44 8.27
CA ILE A 402 -11.15 1.90 8.45
C ILE A 402 -12.01 0.92 9.27
N SER A 403 -11.62 -0.37 9.33
CA SER A 403 -12.37 -1.41 10.03
C SER A 403 -12.18 -1.43 11.55
N PHE A 404 -11.17 -0.75 12.08
CA PHE A 404 -10.92 -0.71 13.53
C PHE A 404 -10.66 0.68 14.09
N MET A 405 -10.45 1.70 13.24
CA MET A 405 -10.17 3.07 13.67
C MET A 405 -11.28 3.66 14.55
N PHE A 406 -12.55 3.39 14.23
CA PHE A 406 -13.67 3.84 15.06
C PHE A 406 -13.63 3.22 16.46
N GLY A 407 -13.52 1.90 16.56
CA GLY A 407 -13.41 1.26 17.87
C GLY A 407 -12.17 1.70 18.65
N LEU A 408 -11.07 2.02 17.96
CA LEU A 408 -9.87 2.55 18.60
C LEU A 408 -10.12 3.96 19.17
N GLN A 409 -10.86 4.80 18.45
CA GLN A 409 -11.31 6.10 18.95
C GLN A 409 -12.21 5.95 20.19
N VAL A 410 -13.17 5.01 20.16
CA VAL A 410 -14.02 4.70 21.33
C VAL A 410 -13.16 4.24 22.50
N PHE A 411 -12.21 3.33 22.27
CA PHE A 411 -11.27 2.88 23.29
C PHE A 411 -10.47 4.03 23.91
N PHE A 412 -9.91 4.93 23.09
CA PHE A 412 -9.18 6.09 23.59
C PHE A 412 -10.07 7.06 24.37
N SER A 413 -11.33 7.23 23.99
CA SER A 413 -12.28 8.03 24.78
C SER A 413 -12.57 7.38 26.14
N LEU A 414 -12.74 6.05 26.20
CA LEU A 414 -12.96 5.31 27.46
C LEU A 414 -11.79 5.42 28.45
N ILE A 415 -10.55 5.49 27.96
CA ILE A 415 -9.35 5.63 28.81
C ILE A 415 -8.89 7.09 28.99
N GLY A 416 -9.67 8.07 28.54
CA GLY A 416 -9.35 9.50 28.70
C GLY A 416 -8.18 10.01 27.85
N LEU A 417 -7.83 9.32 26.77
CA LEU A 417 -6.80 9.74 25.81
C LEU A 417 -7.36 10.38 24.53
N GLU A 418 -8.64 10.77 24.54
CA GLU A 418 -9.25 11.43 23.38
C GLU A 418 -8.55 12.75 23.05
N ARG A 419 -8.34 13.00 21.75
CA ARG A 419 -7.75 14.24 21.23
C ARG A 419 -6.34 14.57 21.79
N THR A 420 -5.59 13.56 22.23
CA THR A 420 -4.21 13.74 22.72
C THR A 420 -3.17 13.40 21.65
N LEU A 421 -1.99 14.01 21.72
CA LEU A 421 -0.87 13.64 20.85
C LEU A 421 -0.47 12.17 21.04
N VAL A 422 -0.56 11.68 22.28
CA VAL A 422 -0.19 10.30 22.65
C VAL A 422 -1.06 9.27 21.93
N SER A 423 -2.38 9.46 21.88
CA SER A 423 -3.26 8.52 21.16
C SER A 423 -2.98 8.50 19.67
N VAL A 424 -2.64 9.65 19.07
CA VAL A 424 -2.25 9.72 17.66
C VAL A 424 -0.92 9.01 17.40
N VAL A 425 0.09 9.20 18.26
CA VAL A 425 1.39 8.50 18.17
C VAL A 425 1.21 6.98 18.32
N LEU A 426 0.41 6.54 19.29
CA LEU A 426 0.08 5.12 19.48
C LEU A 426 -0.65 4.54 18.26
N GLY A 427 -1.59 5.29 17.68
CA GLY A 427 -2.27 4.91 16.44
C GLY A 427 -1.31 4.74 15.26
N HIS A 428 -0.33 5.64 15.11
CA HIS A 428 0.70 5.51 14.06
C HIS A 428 1.65 4.33 14.33
N LEU A 429 2.00 4.09 15.59
CA LEU A 429 2.92 3.02 15.99
C LEU A 429 2.43 1.65 15.50
N VAL A 430 1.11 1.40 15.55
CA VAL A 430 0.44 0.17 15.07
C VAL A 430 0.80 -0.19 13.63
N PHE A 431 1.05 0.81 12.78
CA PHE A 431 1.42 0.62 11.38
C PHE A 431 2.91 0.78 11.13
N VAL A 432 3.57 1.73 11.81
CA VAL A 432 5.00 2.01 11.59
C VAL A 432 5.87 0.84 12.05
N ALA A 433 5.59 0.25 13.22
CA ALA A 433 6.45 -0.81 13.76
C ALA A 433 6.49 -2.08 12.89
N PRO A 434 5.38 -2.60 12.33
CA PRO A 434 5.43 -3.72 11.39
C PRO A 434 6.21 -3.41 10.11
N TYR A 435 6.12 -2.19 9.57
CA TYR A 435 6.92 -1.76 8.41
C TYR A 435 8.41 -1.69 8.73
N VAL A 436 8.78 -1.13 9.89
CA VAL A 436 10.17 -1.10 10.36
C VAL A 436 10.70 -2.51 10.58
N PHE A 437 9.90 -3.40 11.18
CA PHE A 437 10.26 -4.80 11.36
C PHE A 437 10.50 -5.50 10.02
N LEU A 438 9.59 -5.34 9.05
CA LEU A 438 9.70 -5.92 7.71
C LEU A 438 10.96 -5.42 6.97
N SER A 439 11.30 -4.15 7.14
CA SER A 439 12.43 -3.52 6.45
C SER A 439 13.79 -3.84 7.11
N LEU A 440 13.84 -3.98 8.44
CA LEU A 440 15.08 -4.18 9.18
C LEU A 440 15.37 -5.64 9.53
N SER A 441 14.37 -6.52 9.64
CA SER A 441 14.59 -7.88 10.16
C SER A 441 15.59 -8.67 9.31
N GLU A 442 15.48 -8.59 7.99
CA GLU A 442 16.34 -9.35 7.09
C GLU A 442 17.77 -8.78 7.02
N PRO A 443 18.00 -7.47 6.78
CA PRO A 443 19.35 -6.91 6.81
C PRO A 443 20.06 -7.11 8.16
N PHE A 444 19.32 -7.02 9.27
CA PHE A 444 19.88 -7.20 10.60
C PHE A 444 20.31 -8.66 10.84
N ARG A 445 19.50 -9.63 10.41
CA ARG A 445 19.82 -11.08 10.52
C ARG A 445 20.98 -11.49 9.61
N ALA A 446 21.20 -10.77 8.51
CA ALA A 446 22.30 -11.01 7.59
C ALA A 446 23.65 -10.45 8.07
N LEU A 447 23.67 -9.61 9.11
CA LEU A 447 24.89 -9.06 9.66
C LEU A 447 25.76 -10.16 10.28
N ASP A 448 26.97 -10.35 9.76
CA ASP A 448 27.91 -11.37 10.27
C ASP A 448 28.31 -11.04 11.73
N PRO A 449 28.04 -11.92 12.70
CA PRO A 449 28.44 -11.73 14.10
C PRO A 449 29.95 -11.49 14.28
N ARG A 450 30.78 -11.94 13.35
CA ARG A 450 32.24 -11.74 13.37
C ARG A 450 32.65 -10.28 13.32
N TYR A 451 31.84 -9.40 12.73
CA TYR A 451 32.11 -7.96 12.78
C TYR A 451 32.09 -7.43 14.21
N GLY A 452 31.09 -7.84 15.01
CA GLY A 452 31.00 -7.49 16.42
C GLY A 452 32.15 -8.09 17.25
N GLN A 453 32.52 -9.34 16.98
CA GLN A 453 33.67 -9.98 17.64
C GLN A 453 34.98 -9.26 17.33
N THR A 454 35.19 -8.85 16.07
CA THR A 454 36.38 -8.10 15.66
C THR A 454 36.43 -6.74 16.34
N ALA A 455 35.30 -6.03 16.42
CA ALA A 455 35.21 -4.76 17.12
C ALA A 455 35.57 -4.88 18.61
N LEU A 456 35.06 -5.92 19.30
CA LEU A 456 35.42 -6.21 20.68
C LEU A 456 36.92 -6.56 20.85
N CYS A 457 37.50 -7.30 19.91
CA CYS A 457 38.95 -7.56 19.90
C CYS A 457 39.79 -6.28 19.72
N LEU A 458 39.24 -5.27 19.05
CA LEU A 458 39.88 -3.96 18.84
C LEU A 458 39.54 -2.92 19.95
N GLY A 459 38.78 -3.32 20.99
CA GLY A 459 38.50 -2.48 22.17
C GLY A 459 37.28 -1.57 22.08
N ALA A 460 36.31 -1.88 21.21
CA ALA A 460 35.04 -1.15 21.08
C ALA A 460 34.06 -1.38 22.24
#